data_AF-A0A059LDY5-F1
#
_entry.id   AF-A0A059LDY5-F1
#
_cell.length_a   1.000
_cell.length_b   1.000
_cell.length_c   1.000
_cell.angle_alpha   90.00
_cell.angle_beta   90.00
_cell.angle_gamma   90.00
#
_symmetry.space_group_name_H-M   'P 1'
#
loop_
_entity.id
_entity.type
_entity.pdbx_description
1 polymer ?
#
loop_
_entity_poly.entity_id
_entity_poly.type
_entity_poly.pdbx_seq_one_letter_code
_entity_poly.pdbx_strand_id
1 'polypeptide(L)' 'MGVHVSFVRSSTLDSWTEEQLQVMAAGGNARARSFFKQHGWDTDDRDKTSSMYESQAARQYRQLLAQEANDALTGAPAP' A
#
# COMPACT_ATOMS: atom_id res chain seq x y z
N MET A 1 -4.00 13.32 7.52
CA MET A 1 -3.77 11.85 7.50
C MET A 1 -3.22 11.43 8.85
N GLY A 2 -3.92 10.58 9.60
CA GLY A 2 -3.39 9.99 10.83
C GLY A 2 -2.64 8.68 10.57
N VAL A 3 -1.91 8.17 11.57
CA VAL A 3 -1.14 6.90 11.48
C VAL A 3 -2.00 5.68 11.13
N HIS A 4 -3.30 5.73 11.43
CA HIS A 4 -4.27 4.68 11.07
C HIS A 4 -4.63 4.71 9.57
N VAL A 5 -4.42 5.85 8.90
CA VAL A 5 -4.66 6.05 7.46
C VAL A 5 -3.39 5.80 6.65
N SER A 6 -2.25 6.33 7.10
CA SER A 6 -0.98 6.14 6.43
C SER A 6 0.16 6.08 7.45
N PHE A 7 0.99 5.05 7.32
CA PHE A 7 2.21 4.91 8.10
C PHE A 7 3.40 5.27 7.21
N VAL A 8 4.16 6.30 7.62
CA VAL A 8 5.25 6.86 6.82
C VAL A 8 6.57 6.54 7.49
N ARG A 9 7.53 6.05 6.70
CA ARG A 9 8.91 5.77 7.12
C ARG A 9 9.89 6.30 6.09
N SER A 10 11.06 6.71 6.56
CA SER A 10 12.22 7.04 5.76
C SER A 10 12.91 5.77 5.26
N SER A 11 13.26 5.73 3.98
CA SER A 11 14.01 4.61 3.40
C SER A 11 15.47 4.55 3.87
N THR A 12 16.01 5.64 4.43
CA THR A 12 17.42 5.73 4.84
C THR A 12 17.63 5.91 6.33
N LEU A 13 16.66 6.47 7.06
CA LEU A 13 16.81 6.83 8.48
C LEU A 13 16.08 5.87 9.43
N ASP A 14 15.07 5.15 8.95
CA ASP A 14 14.29 4.24 9.78
C ASP A 14 14.75 2.79 9.60
N SER A 15 14.68 2.00 10.68
CA SER A 15 14.87 0.55 10.63
C SER A 15 13.63 -0.14 10.08
N TRP A 16 13.84 -1.05 9.13
CA TRP A 16 12.78 -1.82 8.47
C TRP A 16 12.74 -3.25 8.99
N THR A 17 11.54 -3.79 9.21
CA THR A 17 11.35 -5.23 9.44
C THR A 17 11.22 -5.95 8.10
N GLU A 18 11.49 -7.26 8.08
CA GLU A 18 11.37 -8.06 6.86
C GLU A 18 9.94 -8.04 6.30
N GLU A 19 8.93 -8.12 7.17
CA GLU A 19 7.51 -7.98 6.82
C GLU A 19 7.22 -6.64 6.10
N GLN A 20 7.79 -5.54 6.58
CA GLN A 20 7.59 -4.23 5.95
C GLN A 20 8.27 -4.15 4.60
N LEU A 21 9.44 -4.78 4.43
CA LEU A 21 10.12 -4.88 3.15
C LEU A 21 9.28 -5.70 2.15
N GLN A 22 8.66 -6.79 2.58
CA GLN A 22 7.76 -7.57 1.72
C GLN A 22 6.53 -6.77 1.28
N VAL A 23 5.92 -5.98 2.17
CA VAL A 23 4.81 -5.08 1.80
C VAL A 23 5.27 -4.04 0.76
N MET A 24 6.47 -3.47 0.93
CA MET A 24 7.03 -2.52 -0.04
C MET A 24 7.31 -3.18 -1.39
N ALA A 25 7.81 -4.42 -1.39
CA ALA A 25 8.10 -5.19 -2.59
C ALA A 25 6.83 -5.61 -3.34
N ALA A 26 5.79 -6.06 -2.64
CA ALA A 26 4.49 -6.40 -3.20
C ALA A 26 3.76 -5.16 -3.77
N GLY A 27 4.03 -3.98 -3.21
CA GLY A 27 3.39 -2.73 -3.61
C GLY A 27 4.02 -2.08 -4.84
N GLY A 28 4.71 -0.96 -4.59
CA GLY A 28 5.26 -0.09 -5.63
C GLY A 28 4.27 0.98 -6.15
N ASN A 29 4.82 2.15 -6.51
CA ASN A 29 4.03 3.32 -6.90
C ASN A 29 3.18 3.08 -8.16
N ALA A 30 3.73 2.40 -9.17
CA ALA A 30 3.01 2.14 -10.42
C ALA A 30 1.76 1.28 -10.20
N ARG A 31 1.88 0.24 -9.36
CA ARG A 31 0.77 -0.65 -9.00
C ARG A 31 -0.31 0.08 -8.22
N ALA A 32 0.09 0.87 -7.23
CA ALA A 32 -0.85 1.70 -6.45
C ALA A 32 -1.62 2.66 -7.35
N ARG A 33 -0.94 3.41 -8.22
CA ARG A 33 -1.58 4.33 -9.18
C ARG A 33 -2.58 3.61 -10.08
N SER A 34 -2.21 2.45 -10.60
CA SER A 34 -3.07 1.64 -11.46
C SER A 34 -4.31 1.15 -10.71
N PHE A 35 -4.14 0.66 -9.48
CA PHE A 35 -5.22 0.19 -8.62
C PHE A 35 -6.22 1.32 -8.29
N PHE A 36 -5.71 2.47 -7.85
CA PHE A 36 -6.55 3.62 -7.51
C PHE A 36 -7.31 4.15 -8.72
N LYS A 37 -6.65 4.22 -9.89
CA LYS A 37 -7.29 4.63 -11.15
C LYS A 37 -8.44 3.70 -11.56
N GLN A 38 -8.27 2.39 -11.38
CA GLN A 38 -9.34 1.41 -11.64
C GLN A 38 -10.54 1.59 -10.70
N HIS A 39 -10.32 2.11 -9.49
CA HIS A 39 -11.36 2.41 -8.51
C HIS A 39 -11.89 3.85 -8.60
N GLY A 40 -11.59 4.56 -9.69
CA GLY A 40 -12.10 5.92 -9.94
C GLY A 40 -11.35 7.03 -9.20
N TRP A 41 -10.17 6.73 -8.64
CA TRP A 41 -9.32 7.73 -7.98
C TRP A 41 -8.18 8.17 -8.90
N ASP A 42 -8.04 9.48 -9.06
CA ASP A 42 -6.87 10.07 -9.71
C ASP A 42 -5.81 10.38 -8.66
N THR A 43 -4.62 9.79 -8.81
CA THR A 43 -3.50 10.02 -7.89
C THR A 43 -2.79 11.35 -8.10
N ASP A 44 -3.06 12.04 -9.21
CA ASP A 44 -2.47 13.35 -9.52
C ASP A 44 -3.35 14.51 -8.97
N ASP A 45 -4.60 14.22 -8.62
CA ASP A 45 -5.53 15.16 -7.98
C ASP A 45 -5.23 15.29 -6.48
N ARG A 46 -4.37 16.27 -6.14
CA ARG A 46 -3.91 16.49 -4.76
C ARG A 46 -5.04 16.82 -3.80
N ASP A 47 -6.10 17.48 -4.28
CA ASP A 47 -7.23 17.91 -3.43
C ASP A 47 -8.03 16.71 -2.92
N LYS A 48 -8.01 15.59 -3.65
CA LYS A 48 -8.71 14.35 -3.28
C LYS A 48 -7.85 13.31 -2.59
N THR A 49 -6.56 13.62 -2.35
CA THR A 49 -5.62 12.69 -1.70
C THR A 49 -6.18 12.18 -0.37
N SER A 50 -6.66 13.06 0.50
CA SER A 50 -7.27 12.70 1.79
C SER A 50 -8.40 11.68 1.65
N SER A 51 -9.38 11.97 0.79
CA SER A 51 -10.52 11.09 0.55
C SER A 51 -10.13 9.76 -0.10
N MET A 52 -9.12 9.76 -0.98
CA MET A 52 -8.61 8.55 -1.60
C MET A 52 -8.06 7.58 -0.55
N TYR A 53 -7.20 8.04 0.36
CA TYR A 53 -6.62 7.17 1.39
C TYR A 53 -7.61 6.74 2.48
N GLU A 54 -8.73 7.44 2.65
CA GLU A 54 -9.82 7.06 3.56
C GLU A 54 -10.87 6.14 2.91
N SER A 55 -10.82 6.02 1.58
CA SER A 55 -11.78 5.26 0.78
C SER A 55 -11.74 3.75 1.04
N GLN A 56 -12.81 3.06 0.61
CA GLN A 56 -12.85 1.60 0.62
C GLN A 56 -11.76 0.99 -0.27
N ALA A 57 -11.43 1.63 -1.40
CA ALA A 57 -10.36 1.19 -2.28
C ALA A 57 -9.00 1.17 -1.56
N ALA A 58 -8.70 2.19 -0.75
CA ALA A 58 -7.47 2.21 0.03
C ALA A 58 -7.41 1.08 1.08
N ARG A 59 -8.54 0.74 1.71
CA ARG A 59 -8.62 -0.38 2.65
C ARG A 59 -8.40 -1.72 1.95
N GLN A 60 -9.01 -1.91 0.79
CA GLN A 60 -8.83 -3.11 -0.03
C GLN A 60 -7.38 -3.25 -0.49
N TYR A 61 -6.78 -2.17 -0.99
CA TYR A 61 -5.37 -2.20 -1.42
C TYR A 61 -4.44 -2.55 -0.26
N ARG A 62 -4.69 -2.00 0.94
CA ARG A 62 -3.90 -2.33 2.13
C ARG A 62 -4.01 -3.81 2.51
N GLN A 63 -5.23 -4.38 2.46
CA GLN A 63 -5.45 -5.79 2.77
C GLN A 63 -4.76 -6.70 1.75
N LEU A 64 -4.85 -6.36 0.46
CA LEU A 64 -4.20 -7.09 -0.62
C LEU A 64 -2.67 -7.12 -0.43
N LEU A 65 -2.05 -5.97 -0.14
CA LEU A 65 -0.61 -5.92 0.11
C LEU A 65 -0.19 -6.71 1.35
N ALA A 66 -0.99 -6.66 2.42
CA ALA A 66 -0.70 -7.42 3.63
C ALA A 66 -0.77 -8.93 3.39
N GLN A 67 -1.74 -9.39 2.59
CA GLN A 67 -1.86 -10.78 2.21
C GLN A 67 -0.67 -11.23 1.35
N GLU A 68 -0.37 -10.53 0.27
CA GLU A 68 0.73 -10.88 -0.63
C GLU A 68 2.10 -10.84 0.06
N ALA A 69 2.32 -9.87 0.95
CA ALA A 69 3.55 -9.79 1.73
C ALA A 69 3.70 -10.98 2.70
N ASN A 70 2.59 -11.41 3.32
CA ASN A 70 2.59 -12.57 4.19
C ASN A 70 2.81 -13.87 3.39
N ASP A 71 2.22 -13.99 2.21
CA ASP A 71 2.42 -15.14 1.32
C ASP A 71 3.89 -15.22 0.86
N ALA A 72 4.47 -14.07 0.49
CA ALA A 72 5.89 -13.95 0.15
C ALA A 72 6.82 -14.32 1.33
N LEU A 73 6.46 -13.93 2.55
CA LEU A 73 7.22 -14.24 3.76
C LEU A 73 7.15 -15.74 4.13
N THR A 74 5.99 -16.36 3.96
CA THR A 74 5.76 -17.78 4.30
C THR A 74 6.20 -18.74 3.19
N GLY A 75 6.57 -18.22 2.01
CA GLY A 75 6.96 -19.02 0.85
C GLY A 75 5.80 -19.83 0.26
N ALA A 76 4.56 -19.50 0.61
CA ALA A 76 3.37 -20.14 0.06
C ALA A 76 3.21 -19.70 -1.41
N PRO A 77 3.06 -20.64 -2.37
CA PRO A 77 2.77 -20.25 -3.75
C PRO A 77 1.43 -19.53 -3.79
N ALA A 78 1.41 -18.36 -4.43
CA ALA A 78 0.19 -17.59 -4.68
C ALA A 78 -0.89 -18.51 -5.29
N PRO A 79 -2.16 -18.42 -4.86
CA PRO A 79 -3.25 -19.25 -5.37
C PRO A 79 -3.54 -19.03 -6.86
#